data_AF-A0A5D4MAE3-F1
#
_entry.id   AF-A0A5D4MAE3-F1
#
_cell.length_a   1.000
_cell.length_b   1.000
_cell.length_c   1.000
_cell.angle_alpha   90.00
_cell.angle_beta   90.00
_cell.angle_gamma   90.00
#
_symmetry.space_group_name_H-M   'P 1'
#
loop_
_entity.id
_entity.type
_entity.pdbx_description
1 polymer ?
#
loop_
_entity_poly.entity_id
_entity_poly.type
_entity_poly.pdbx_seq_one_letter_code
_entity_poly.pdbx_strand_id
1 'polypeptide(L)' 'MTNRQLVEIGENIMSKKTFTEKEIKQLSNNPFVKAVSAKGITYTDEFKRLFIAEKEKGKFSRQIFEEVGFDAFDA' A
#
# COMPACT_ATOMS: atom_id res chain seq x y z
N MET A 1 -4.89 2.14 -19.08
CA MET A 1 -4.10 2.41 -17.86
C MET A 1 -3.85 3.91 -17.81
N THR A 2 -4.49 4.63 -16.91
CA THR A 2 -4.26 6.08 -16.81
C THR A 2 -2.98 6.34 -16.02
N ASN A 3 -2.25 7.41 -16.37
CA ASN A 3 -1.08 7.84 -15.59
C ASN A 3 -1.39 7.99 -14.10
N ARG A 4 -2.66 8.23 -13.74
CA ARG A 4 -3.18 8.30 -12.37
C ARG A 4 -3.09 6.99 -11.59
N GLN A 5 -3.28 5.84 -12.24
CA GLN A 5 -3.21 4.52 -11.60
C GLN A 5 -1.75 4.05 -11.39
N LEU A 6 -0.83 4.46 -12.27
CA LEU A 6 0.61 4.23 -12.11
C LEU A 6 1.22 5.15 -11.05
N VAL A 7 0.66 6.36 -10.91
CA VAL A 7 1.00 7.33 -9.86
C VAL A 7 0.69 6.78 -8.46
N GLU A 8 -0.45 6.11 -8.23
CA GLU A 8 -0.79 5.54 -6.90
C GLU A 8 0.21 4.47 -6.38
N ILE A 9 0.98 3.86 -7.25
CA ILE A 9 1.95 2.80 -6.91
C ILE A 9 3.40 3.31 -6.83
N GLY A 10 3.67 4.48 -7.41
CA GLY A 10 5.00 5.08 -7.54
C GLY A 10 5.18 6.41 -6.80
N GLU A 11 4.10 7.12 -6.48
CA GLU A 11 4.15 8.30 -5.63
C GLU A 11 4.10 7.87 -4.17
N ASN A 12 5.12 8.30 -3.43
CA ASN A 12 5.08 8.45 -1.98
C ASN A 12 3.65 8.85 -1.57
N ILE A 13 2.94 7.99 -0.84
CA ILE A 13 1.62 8.33 -0.29
C ILE A 13 1.85 9.54 0.61
N MET A 14 1.70 10.74 0.06
CA MET A 14 1.65 11.98 0.82
C MET A 14 0.28 12.04 1.50
N SER A 15 0.00 11.05 2.34
CA SER A 15 -1.07 11.17 3.32
C SER A 15 -0.62 12.23 4.31
N LYS A 16 -1.52 13.12 4.71
CA LYS A 16 -1.32 13.95 5.92
C LYS A 16 -1.13 13.10 7.17
N LYS A 17 -1.44 11.80 7.08
CA LYS A 17 -1.21 10.79 8.11
C LYS A 17 0.29 10.58 8.28
N THR A 18 0.75 10.78 9.51
CA THR A 18 2.09 10.40 9.94
C THR A 18 1.95 9.08 10.68
N PHE A 19 2.69 8.05 10.27
CA PHE A 19 2.71 6.77 10.97
C PHE A 19 3.48 6.90 12.29
N THR A 20 2.90 6.39 13.37
CA THR A 20 3.55 6.24 14.67
C THR A 20 4.64 5.16 14.61
N GLU A 21 5.59 5.20 15.53
CA GLU A 21 6.65 4.16 15.62
C GLU A 21 6.06 2.75 15.76
N LYS A 22 4.94 2.62 16.46
CA LYS A 22 4.22 1.34 16.60
C LYS A 22 3.69 0.86 15.25
N GLU A 23 3.04 1.74 14.49
CA GLU A 23 2.53 1.42 13.14
C GLU A 23 3.68 1.12 12.18
N ILE A 24 4.77 1.89 12.21
CA ILE A 24 5.98 1.63 11.40
C ILE A 24 6.52 0.23 11.70
N LYS A 25 6.65 -0.15 12.97
CA LYS A 25 7.14 -1.47 13.37
C LYS A 25 6.19 -2.60 12.97
N GLN A 26 4.89 -2.37 12.99
CA GLN A 26 3.90 -3.34 12.51
C GLN A 26 3.99 -3.51 11.00
N LEU A 27 4.02 -2.41 10.25
CA LEU A 27 4.10 -2.40 8.79
C LEU A 27 5.43 -2.95 8.27
N SER A 28 6.55 -2.73 8.99
CA SER A 28 7.86 -3.25 8.60
C SER A 28 7.95 -4.78 8.66
N ASN A 29 7.03 -5.43 9.39
CA ASN A 29 6.96 -6.90 9.45
C ASN A 29 6.06 -7.49 8.36
N ASN A 30 5.35 -6.68 7.56
CA ASN A 30 4.50 -7.17 6.50
C ASN A 30 5.35 -7.54 5.26
N PRO A 31 5.22 -8.76 4.70
CA PRO A 31 6.02 -9.21 3.56
C PRO A 31 5.80 -8.39 2.27
N PHE A 32 4.70 -7.65 2.18
CA PHE A 32 4.39 -6.77 1.07
C PHE A 32 4.97 -5.36 1.21
N VAL A 33 5.63 -5.05 2.33
CA VAL A 33 6.31 -3.78 2.59
C VAL A 33 7.80 -3.94 2.36
N LYS A 34 8.34 -3.16 1.41
CA LYS A 34 9.78 -3.05 1.16
C LYS A 34 10.46 -2.09 2.13
N ALA A 35 9.80 -0.97 2.42
CA ALA A 35 10.26 0.03 3.37
C ALA A 35 9.07 0.83 3.90
N VAL A 36 9.17 1.29 5.15
CA VAL A 36 8.17 2.17 5.75
C VAL A 36 8.87 3.28 6.52
N SER A 37 8.32 4.47 6.44
CA SER A 37 8.73 5.65 7.17
C SER A 37 7.52 6.31 7.79
N ALA A 38 7.74 7.31 8.65
CA ALA A 38 6.66 8.11 9.21
C ALA A 38 5.78 8.78 8.15
N LYS A 39 6.28 8.98 6.92
CA LYS A 39 5.59 9.73 5.87
C LYS A 39 5.08 8.88 4.70
N GLY A 40 5.32 7.58 4.71
CA GLY A 40 4.96 6.75 3.55
C GLY A 40 5.51 5.33 3.61
N ILE A 41 4.97 4.50 2.72
CA ILE A 41 5.27 3.07 2.61
C ILE A 41 5.67 2.79 1.16
N THR A 42 6.75 2.03 1.01
CA THR A 42 7.19 1.48 -0.27
C THR A 42 6.81 0.01 -0.31
N TYR A 43 6.01 -0.38 -1.29
CA TYR A 43 5.60 -1.77 -1.46
C TYR A 43 6.62 -2.59 -2.26
N THR A 44 6.64 -3.90 -2.00
CA THR A 44 7.43 -4.85 -2.80
C THR A 44 6.87 -5.00 -4.21
N ASP A 45 7.71 -5.40 -5.16
CA ASP A 45 7.25 -5.60 -6.54
C ASP A 45 6.28 -6.78 -6.67
N GLU A 46 6.36 -7.76 -5.75
CA GLU A 46 5.40 -8.85 -5.63
C GLU A 46 4.01 -8.34 -5.29
N PHE A 47 3.90 -7.44 -4.30
CA PHE A 47 2.63 -6.83 -3.96
C PHE A 47 2.06 -6.02 -5.12
N LYS A 48 2.88 -5.24 -5.82
CA LYS A 48 2.43 -4.46 -6.99
C LYS A 48 1.83 -5.37 -8.07
N ARG A 49 2.46 -6.51 -8.35
CA ARG A 49 1.95 -7.50 -9.31
C ARG A 49 0.62 -8.10 -8.85
N LEU A 50 0.52 -8.52 -7.59
CA LEU A 50 -0.73 -9.01 -6.99
C LEU A 50 -1.84 -7.97 -7.10
N PHE A 51 -1.54 -6.73 -6.71
CA PHE A 51 -2.49 -5.62 -6.73
C PHE A 51 -3.04 -5.37 -8.12
N ILE A 52 -2.19 -5.31 -9.15
CA ILE A 52 -2.63 -5.14 -10.55
C ILE A 52 -3.54 -6.29 -10.97
N ALA A 53 -3.15 -7.54 -10.71
CA ALA A 53 -3.94 -8.71 -11.09
C ALA A 53 -5.33 -8.72 -10.42
N GLU A 54 -5.41 -8.38 -9.13
CA GLU A 54 -6.69 -8.31 -8.41
C GLU A 54 -7.55 -7.11 -8.84
N LYS A 55 -6.93 -5.97 -9.16
CA LYS A 55 -7.62 -4.82 -9.77
C LYS A 55 -8.21 -5.16 -11.13
N GLU A 56 -7.50 -5.92 -11.97
CA GLU A 56 -7.98 -6.38 -13.28
C GLU A 56 -9.16 -7.36 -13.16
N LYS A 57 -9.23 -8.14 -12.07
CA LYS A 57 -10.40 -8.95 -11.71
C LYS A 57 -11.59 -8.14 -11.21
N GLY A 58 -11.45 -6.82 -11.09
CA GLY A 58 -12.53 -5.91 -10.68
C GLY A 58 -12.59 -5.63 -9.18
N LYS A 59 -11.63 -6.10 -8.37
CA LYS A 59 -11.62 -5.78 -6.93
C LYS A 59 -11.35 -4.29 -6.69
N PHE A 60 -11.91 -3.77 -5.61
CA PHE A 60 -11.59 -2.43 -5.13
C PHE A 60 -10.25 -2.43 -4.39
N SER A 61 -9.51 -1.32 -4.47
CA SER A 61 -8.20 -1.19 -3.84
C SER A 61 -8.28 -1.47 -2.33
N ARG A 62 -9.34 -0.97 -1.66
CA ARG A 62 -9.61 -1.23 -0.25
C ARG A 62 -9.65 -2.73 0.07
N GLN A 63 -10.41 -3.50 -0.71
CA GLN A 63 -10.53 -4.95 -0.49
C GLN A 63 -9.18 -5.66 -0.62
N ILE A 64 -8.38 -5.27 -1.61
CA ILE A 64 -7.06 -5.86 -1.82
C ILE A 64 -6.15 -5.56 -0.62
N PHE A 65 -6.16 -4.32 -0.12
CA PHE A 65 -5.39 -3.93 1.06
C PHE A 65 -5.84 -4.66 2.33
N GLU A 66 -7.15 -4.76 2.59
CA GLU A 66 -7.72 -5.52 3.70
C GLU A 66 -7.33 -7.01 3.63
N GLU A 67 -7.46 -7.64 2.45
CA GLU A 67 -7.13 -9.06 2.24
C GLU A 67 -5.66 -9.40 2.54
N VAL A 68 -4.75 -8.44 2.39
CA VAL A 68 -3.32 -8.63 2.68
C VAL A 68 -2.89 -8.07 4.04
N GLY A 69 -3.85 -7.70 4.90
CA GLY A 69 -3.61 -7.25 6.28
C GLY A 69 -3.19 -5.79 6.42
N PHE A 70 -3.61 -4.93 5.49
CA PHE A 70 -3.52 -3.47 5.62
C PHE A 70 -4.87 -2.87 6.02
N ASP A 71 -5.34 -3.20 7.22
CA ASP A 71 -6.64 -2.74 7.75
C ASP A 71 -6.69 -1.23 8.08
N ALA A 72 -5.55 -0.52 8.02
CA ALA A 72 -5.40 0.80 8.63
C ALA A 72 -5.19 1.98 7.65
N PHE A 73 -5.43 1.79 6.35
CA PHE A 73 -5.48 2.91 5.39
C PHE A 73 -6.90 3.47 5.25
N ASP A 74 -7.64 3.58 6.35
CA ASP A 74 -8.77 4.49 6.39
C ASP A 74 -8.25 5.92 6.21
N ALA A 75 -8.70 6.52 5.11
CA ALA A 75 -8.49 7.91 4.71
C ALA A 75 -9.29 8.87 5.60
#